data_AF-A0A9C8JCY4-F1
#
_entry.id   AF-A0A9C8JCY4-F1
#
_cell.length_a   1.000
_cell.length_b   1.000
_cell.length_c   1.000
_cell.angle_alpha   90.00
_cell.angle_beta   90.00
_cell.angle_gamma   90.00
#
_symmetry.space_group_name_H-M   'P 1'
#
loop_
_entity.id
_entity.type
_entity.pdbx_description
1 polymer ?
#
loop_
_entity_poly.entity_id
_entity_poly.type
_entity_poly.pdbx_seq_one_letter_code
_entity_poly.pdbx_strand_id
1 'polypeptide(L)'
;MCSGVYFKYGDDVLRFFYANPNAALPILTVTGKIELIAWGRRQQQSGNLPITGWAQLEAIYSGRWDKFFPTPVKIPALSFMEKDLEGHSHWYDLQKGQ
;
A
#
# COMPACT_ATOMS: atom_id res chain seq x y z
N MET A 1 0.82 -4.34 11.19
CA MET A 1 0.92 -3.28 10.15
C MET A 1 1.48 -3.90 8.89
N CYS A 2 0.84 -3.65 7.75
CA CYS A 2 1.32 -4.13 6.46
C CYS A 2 2.71 -3.56 6.13
N SER A 3 3.64 -4.45 5.81
CA SER A 3 5.04 -4.12 5.48
C SER A 3 5.52 -4.78 4.19
N GLY A 4 4.67 -5.58 3.54
CA GLY A 4 4.93 -6.15 2.22
C GLY A 4 3.65 -6.44 1.45
N VAL A 5 3.76 -6.40 0.13
CA VAL A 5 2.67 -6.71 -0.79
C VAL A 5 3.18 -7.64 -1.89
N TYR A 6 2.35 -8.60 -2.28
CA TYR A 6 2.59 -9.52 -3.37
C TYR A 6 1.44 -9.40 -4.36
N PHE A 7 1.71 -9.19 -5.64
CA PHE A 7 0.68 -8.85 -6.63
C PHE A 7 1.12 -9.16 -8.05
N LYS A 8 0.15 -9.27 -8.97
CA LYS A 8 0.39 -9.45 -10.40
C LYS A 8 0.49 -8.09 -11.11
N TYR A 9 1.44 -7.94 -12.03
CA TYR A 9 1.57 -6.78 -12.90
C TYR A 9 2.04 -7.21 -14.29
N GLY A 10 1.15 -7.09 -15.29
CA GLY A 10 1.38 -7.71 -16.60
C GLY A 10 1.44 -9.23 -16.46
N ASP A 11 2.49 -9.84 -17.00
CA ASP A 11 2.76 -11.28 -16.86
C ASP A 11 3.61 -11.62 -15.62
N ASP A 12 4.18 -10.59 -14.98
CA ASP A 12 5.03 -10.76 -13.81
C ASP A 12 4.22 -10.83 -12.52
N VAL A 13 4.81 -11.48 -11.51
CA VAL A 13 4.34 -11.41 -10.13
C VAL A 13 5.42 -10.78 -9.27
N LEU A 14 5.09 -9.63 -8.69
CA LEU A 14 6.02 -8.78 -7.98
C LEU A 14 5.77 -8.87 -6.47
N ARG A 15 6.86 -8.73 -5.72
CA ARG A 15 6.84 -8.64 -4.27
C ARG A 15 7.60 -7.41 -3.82
N PHE A 16 6.92 -6.50 -3.15
CA PHE A 16 7.53 -5.29 -2.62
C PHE A 16 7.42 -5.23 -1.10
N PHE A 17 8.46 -4.68 -0.48
CA PHE A 17 8.57 -4.46 0.96
C PHE A 17 8.64 -2.97 1.20
N TYR A 18 7.87 -2.45 2.16
CA TYR A 18 7.82 -1.01 2.44
C TYR A 18 9.19 -0.41 2.76
N ALA A 19 10.10 -1.20 3.35
CA ALA A 19 11.47 -0.81 3.65
C ALA A 19 12.33 -0.49 2.40
N ASN A 20 11.96 -1.01 1.23
CA ASN A 20 12.62 -0.64 -0.01
C ASN A 20 12.17 0.79 -0.41
N PRO A 21 13.09 1.76 -0.58
CA PRO A 21 12.74 3.13 -0.93
C PRO A 21 11.98 3.24 -2.26
N ASN A 22 12.20 2.29 -3.18
CA ASN A 22 11.56 2.21 -4.49
C ASN A 22 10.29 1.34 -4.50
N ALA A 23 9.80 0.90 -3.34
CA ALA A 23 8.58 0.11 -3.28
C ALA A 23 7.38 0.90 -3.81
N ALA A 24 6.54 0.21 -4.57
CA ALA A 24 5.30 0.72 -5.12
C ALA A 24 4.11 -0.15 -4.72
N LEU A 25 2.89 0.35 -4.94
CA LEU A 25 1.65 -0.38 -4.81
C LEU A 25 0.96 -0.45 -6.16
N PRO A 26 0.37 -1.60 -6.54
CA PRO A 26 -0.55 -1.64 -7.66
C PRO A 26 -1.82 -0.89 -7.28
N ILE A 27 -2.28 0.02 -8.13
CA ILE A 27 -3.60 0.63 -8.00
C ILE A 27 -4.44 0.26 -9.21
N LEU A 28 -5.68 -0.11 -8.96
CA LEU A 28 -6.67 -0.35 -10.00
C LEU A 28 -7.31 0.99 -10.37
N THR A 29 -7.04 1.46 -11.57
CA THR A 29 -7.65 2.68 -12.12
C THR A 29 -9.12 2.44 -12.48
N VAL A 30 -9.87 3.52 -12.66
CA VAL A 30 -11.28 3.46 -13.11
C VAL A 30 -11.44 2.78 -14.47
N THR A 31 -10.38 2.74 -15.29
CA THR A 31 -10.37 2.06 -16.60
C THR A 31 -10.10 0.56 -16.50
N GLY A 32 -9.87 0.03 -15.29
CA GLY A 32 -9.51 -1.37 -15.05
C GLY A 32 -8.03 -1.68 -15.27
N LYS A 33 -7.20 -0.69 -15.63
CA LYS A 33 -5.75 -0.84 -15.72
C LYS A 33 -5.09 -0.81 -14.34
N ILE A 34 -4.01 -1.57 -14.20
CA ILE A 34 -3.15 -1.52 -13.01
C ILE A 34 -2.00 -0.55 -13.29
N GLU A 35 -1.80 0.40 -12.38
CA GLU A 35 -0.64 1.30 -12.38
C GLU A 35 0.15 1.15 -11.10
N LEU A 36 1.46 1.41 -11.13
CA LEU A 36 2.32 1.37 -9.94
C LEU A 36 2.52 2.78 -9.41
N ILE A 37 2.14 3.00 -8.15
CA ILE A 37 2.38 4.25 -7.44
C ILE A 37 3.34 4.06 -6.28
N ALA A 38 4.20 5.03 -6.00
CA ALA A 38 5.12 4.97 -4.87
C ALA A 38 4.38 4.67 -3.55
N TRP A 39 4.91 3.73 -2.77
CA TRP A 39 4.32 3.33 -1.51
C TRP A 39 4.66 4.33 -0.41
N GLY A 40 3.79 5.33 -0.24
CA GLY A 40 3.92 6.36 0.78
C GLY A 40 5.02 7.39 0.48
N ARG A 41 5.04 8.50 1.25
CA ARG A 41 6.10 9.51 1.12
C ARG A 41 7.35 9.04 1.87
N ARG A 42 8.51 9.18 1.25
CA ARG A 42 9.83 8.94 1.88
C ARG A 42 10.36 10.21 2.53
N GLN A 43 11.24 10.06 3.52
CA GLN A 43 11.77 11.20 4.28
C GLN A 43 12.46 12.25 3.39
N GLN A 44 13.20 11.80 2.38
CA GLN A 44 13.92 12.69 1.44
C GLN A 44 13.02 13.25 0.32
N GLN A 45 11.80 12.73 0.14
CA GLN A 45 10.88 13.23 -0.89
C GLN A 45 10.20 14.51 -0.40
N SER A 46 10.26 15.59 -1.17
CA SER A 46 9.53 16.82 -0.87
C SER A 46 8.02 16.59 -0.82
N GLY A 47 7.31 17.39 -0.01
CA GLY A 47 5.85 17.38 0.08
C GLY A 47 5.34 17.33 1.51
N ASN A 48 4.03 17.51 1.65
CA ASN A 48 3.37 17.71 2.95
C ASN A 48 2.63 16.46 3.45
N LEU A 49 2.63 15.36 2.68
CA LEU A 49 2.05 14.10 3.12
C LEU A 49 2.83 13.52 4.32
N PRO A 50 2.17 12.79 5.23
CA PRO A 50 2.87 12.09 6.30
C PRO A 50 3.86 11.06 5.73
N ILE A 51 4.99 10.86 6.42
CA ILE A 51 5.98 9.82 6.07
C ILE A 51 5.43 8.49 6.59
N THR A 52 4.53 7.89 5.83
CA THR A 52 3.87 6.63 6.16
C THR A 52 3.50 5.87 4.89
N GLY A 53 3.48 4.53 4.99
CA GLY A 53 2.96 3.64 3.96
C GLY A 53 1.51 3.21 4.19
N TRP A 54 0.90 3.63 5.29
CA TRP A 54 -0.45 3.21 5.68
C TRP A 54 -1.18 4.32 6.42
N ALA A 55 -2.50 4.22 6.44
CA ALA A 55 -3.38 5.12 7.17
C ALA A 55 -4.32 4.29 8.04
N GLN A 56 -4.47 4.68 9.31
CA GLN A 56 -5.48 4.08 10.17
C GLN A 56 -6.87 4.45 9.65
N LEU A 57 -7.76 3.46 9.55
CA LEU A 57 -9.11 3.66 9.00
C LEU A 57 -9.89 4.73 9.77
N GLU A 58 -9.80 4.72 11.10
CA GLU A 58 -10.44 5.74 11.96
C GLU A 58 -9.89 7.16 11.71
N ALA A 59 -8.60 7.30 11.38
CA ALA A 59 -8.03 8.60 11.03
C ALA A 59 -8.59 9.13 9.70
N ILE A 60 -8.93 8.23 8.76
CA ILE A 60 -9.60 8.59 7.52
C ILE A 60 -11.04 9.03 7.83
N TYR A 61 -11.80 8.22 8.56
CA TYR A 61 -13.20 8.52 8.88
C TYR A 61 -13.41 9.74 9.78
N SER A 62 -12.44 10.07 10.63
CA SER A 62 -12.46 11.29 11.45
C SER A 62 -12.00 12.56 10.71
N GLY A 63 -11.76 12.49 9.39
CA GLY A 63 -11.42 13.64 8.55
C GLY A 63 -9.98 14.15 8.71
N ARG A 64 -9.10 13.44 9.44
CA ARG A 64 -7.70 13.87 9.63
C ARG A 64 -6.91 13.93 8.32
N TRP A 65 -7.37 13.19 7.32
CA TRP A 65 -6.76 13.14 5.99
C TRP A 65 -7.36 14.13 4.99
N ASP A 66 -8.50 14.76 5.28
CA ASP A 66 -9.25 15.60 4.32
C ASP A 66 -8.42 16.76 3.76
N LYS A 67 -7.55 17.32 4.60
CA LYS A 67 -6.58 18.37 4.21
C LYS A 67 -5.62 17.97 3.09
N PHE A 68 -5.50 16.67 2.80
CA PHE A 68 -4.67 16.11 1.73
C PHE A 68 -5.49 15.73 0.49
N PHE A 69 -6.81 15.96 0.49
CA PHE A 69 -7.71 15.62 -0.61
C PHE A 69 -7.56 14.16 -1.09
N PRO A 70 -7.67 13.17 -0.17
CA PRO A 70 -7.40 11.78 -0.51
C PRO A 70 -8.42 11.25 -1.52
N THR A 71 -7.94 10.47 -2.48
CA THR A 71 -8.79 9.75 -3.44
C THR A 71 -8.74 8.25 -3.12
N PRO A 72 -9.88 7.58 -2.89
CA PRO A 72 -9.90 6.14 -2.64
C PRO A 72 -9.54 5.36 -3.90
N VAL A 73 -8.65 4.37 -3.75
CA VAL A 73 -8.22 3.47 -4.82
C VAL A 73 -8.25 2.03 -4.31
N LYS A 74 -8.37 1.06 -5.22
CA LYS A 74 -8.26 -0.37 -4.89
C LYS A 74 -6.84 -0.86 -5.18
N ILE A 75 -6.31 -1.69 -4.29
CA ILE A 75 -4.99 -2.33 -4.45
C ILE A 75 -5.23 -3.81 -4.75
N PRO A 76 -5.01 -4.29 -5.99
CA PRO A 76 -5.21 -5.70 -6.35
C PRO A 76 -4.03 -6.56 -5.88
N ALA A 77 -3.90 -6.72 -4.56
CA ALA A 77 -2.91 -7.61 -3.96
C ALA A 77 -3.38 -9.07 -4.00
N LEU A 78 -2.42 -9.99 -4.14
CA LEU A 78 -2.61 -11.43 -3.97
C LEU A 78 -2.37 -11.83 -2.50
N SER A 79 -1.39 -11.20 -1.86
CA SER A 79 -1.06 -11.43 -0.46
C SER A 79 -0.45 -10.16 0.13
N PHE A 80 -0.55 -9.99 1.45
CA PHE A 80 0.15 -8.95 2.19
C PHE A 80 0.95 -9.54 3.34
N MET A 81 1.94 -8.81 3.81
CA MET A 81 2.81 -9.24 4.89
C MET A 81 2.68 -8.31 6.08
N GLU A 82 2.57 -8.88 7.27
CA GLU A 82 2.69 -8.13 8.53
C GLU A 82 3.84 -8.65 9.38
N LYS A 83 4.32 -7.79 10.27
CA LYS A 83 5.18 -8.22 11.37
C LYS A 83 4.34 -8.43 12.62
N ASP A 84 4.56 -9.55 13.28
CA ASP A 84 3.99 -9.80 14.60
C ASP A 84 4.69 -8.96 15.69
N LEU A 85 4.27 -9.15 16.95
CA LEU A 85 4.82 -8.44 18.10
C LEU A 85 6.28 -8.84 18.40
N GLU A 86 6.71 -10.03 17.96
CA GLU A 86 8.07 -10.54 18.11
C GLU A 86 8.97 -10.12 16.93
N GLY A 87 8.39 -9.47 15.92
CA GLY A 87 9.07 -8.96 14.74
C GLY A 87 9.17 -9.96 13.58
N HIS A 88 8.59 -11.15 13.69
CA HIS A 88 8.57 -12.13 12.60
C HIS A 88 7.58 -11.73 11.52
N SER A 89 7.95 -12.01 10.27
CA SER A 89 7.16 -11.68 9.09
C SER A 89 6.23 -12.81 8.70
N HIS A 90 4.94 -12.51 8.60
CA HIS A 90 3.90 -13.46 8.19
C HIS A 90 3.21 -12.96 6.93
N TRP A 91 2.99 -13.85 5.97
CA TRP A 91 2.24 -13.58 4.75
C TRP A 91 0.82 -14.10 4.87
N TYR A 92 -0.13 -13.29 4.44
CA TYR A 92 -1.55 -13.59 4.43
C TYR A 92 -2.05 -13.50 2.99
N ASP A 93 -2.53 -14.63 2.47
CA ASP A 93 -3.12 -14.69 1.14
C ASP A 93 -4.53 -14.10 1.16
N LEU A 94 -4.84 -13.29 0.14
CA LEU A 94 -6.15 -12.69 -0.05
C LEU A 94 -6.99 -13.62 -0.92
N GLN A 95 -8.21 -13.91 -0.45
CA GLN A 95 -9.18 -14.61 -1.26
C GLN A 95 -9.83 -13.66 -2.26
N LYS A 96 -10.37 -14.23 -3.34
CA LYS A 96 -11.03 -13.46 -4.40
C LYS A 96 -12.20 -12.66 -3.81
N GLY A 97 -12.08 -11.33 -3.81
CA GLY A 97 -13.11 -10.41 -3.31
C GLY A 97 -12.82 -9.75 -1.96
N GLN A 98 -11.66 -10.06 -1.34
CA GLN A 98 -11.12 -9.29 -0.20
C GLN A 98 -10.24 -8.13 -0.65
#